data_AF-A0A8T4NSP6-F1
#
_entry.id   AF-A0A8T4NSP6-F1
#
_cell.length_a   1.000
_cell.length_b   1.000
_cell.length_c   1.000
_cell.angle_alpha   90.00
_cell.angle_beta   90.00
_cell.angle_gamma   90.00
#
_symmetry.space_group_name_H-M   'P 1'
#
loop_
_entity.id
_entity.type
_entity.pdbx_description
1 polymer ?
#
loop_
_entity_poly.entity_id
_entity_poly.type
_entity_poly.pdbx_seq_one_letter_code
_entity_poly.pdbx_strand_id
1 'polypeptide(L)' 'MEIKIRKALEGDEKKVTIIIDNEIWNADFVSFHPNVNTETLELSGKDFQKYILSLKNKCEVMEL' A
#
# COMPACT_ATOMS: atom_id res chain seq x y z
N MET A 1 -11.40 0.66 -6.40
CA MET A 1 -10.32 1.68 -6.47
C MET A 1 -9.01 0.90 -6.56
N GLU A 2 -8.24 1.05 -7.63
CA GLU A 2 -6.99 0.29 -7.83
C GLU A 2 -5.83 1.03 -7.18
N ILE A 3 -5.27 0.48 -6.10
CA ILE A 3 -4.10 1.07 -5.43
C ILE A 3 -2.85 0.68 -6.22
N LYS A 4 -2.36 1.58 -7.07
CA LYS A 4 -1.11 1.40 -7.81
C LYS A 4 0.10 1.71 -6.92
N ILE A 5 0.67 0.70 -6.30
CA ILE A 5 1.97 0.82 -5.63
C ILE A 5 3.06 0.88 -6.72
N ARG A 6 3.66 2.06 -6.93
CA ARG A 6 4.75 2.24 -7.90
C ARG A 6 6.07 1.74 -7.32
N LYS A 7 6.73 0.80 -8.00
CA LYS A 7 8.06 0.27 -7.66
C LYS A 7 9.11 0.93 -8.55
N ALA A 8 10.07 1.66 -7.98
CA ALA A 8 11.32 2.00 -8.67
C ALA A 8 12.37 0.93 -8.32
N LEU A 9 13.02 0.34 -9.33
CA LEU A 9 13.93 -0.80 -9.20
C LEU A 9 15.38 -0.38 -9.46
N GLU A 10 16.26 -0.47 -8.46
CA GLU A 10 17.69 -0.78 -8.60
C GLU A 10 18.24 -1.33 -7.27
N GLY A 11 18.93 -2.47 -7.22
CA GLY A 11 19.88 -2.88 -6.14
C GLY A 11 19.39 -3.06 -4.68
N ASP A 12 20.22 -3.77 -3.87
CA ASP A 12 20.05 -4.08 -2.44
C ASP A 12 19.95 -2.82 -1.57
N GLU A 13 18.76 -2.24 -1.45
CA GLU A 13 18.25 -1.46 -0.31
C GLU A 13 16.82 -0.99 -0.64
N LYS A 14 16.02 -0.66 0.38
CA LYS A 14 14.60 -0.33 0.22
C LYS A 14 14.40 1.00 -0.53
N LYS A 15 14.39 0.96 -1.86
CA LYS A 15 14.34 2.15 -2.75
C LYS A 15 12.93 2.68 -3.09
N VAL A 16 11.88 2.16 -2.46
CA VAL A 16 10.50 2.55 -2.76
C VAL A 16 9.89 3.32 -1.60
N THR A 17 9.45 4.55 -1.88
CA THR A 17 8.56 5.31 -1.02
C THR A 17 7.12 4.97 -1.38
N ILE A 18 6.35 4.54 -0.40
CA ILE A 18 4.94 4.27 -0.51
C ILE A 18 4.20 5.60 -0.30
N ILE A 19 3.39 6.01 -1.26
CA ILE A 19 2.49 7.17 -1.11
C ILE A 19 1.07 6.61 -1.10
N ILE A 20 0.30 6.96 -0.08
CA ILE A 20 -1.08 6.51 0.11
C ILE A 20 -1.97 7.74 0.23
N ASP A 21 -3.09 7.72 -0.49
CA ASP A 21 -4.14 8.73 -0.36
C ASP A 21 -4.73 8.70 1.07
N ASN A 22 -5.00 9.86 1.64
CA ASN A 22 -5.62 9.97 2.96
C ASN A 22 -7.00 9.28 3.03
N GLU A 23 -7.78 9.29 1.95
CA GLU A 23 -9.07 8.57 1.90
C GLU A 23 -8.86 7.05 2.02
N ILE A 24 -7.82 6.52 1.37
CA ILE A 24 -7.47 5.09 1.43
C ILE A 24 -6.91 4.74 2.82
N TRP A 25 -6.04 5.60 3.37
CA TRP A 25 -5.40 5.34 4.66
C TRP A 25 -6.42 5.23 5.81
N ASN A 26 -7.52 5.98 5.71
CA ASN A 26 -8.58 6.02 6.73
C ASN A 26 -9.81 5.16 6.37
N ALA A 27 -9.79 4.43 5.26
CA ALA A 27 -10.91 3.59 4.86
C ALA A 27 -11.15 2.43 5.85
N ASP A 28 -12.41 2.06 6.07
CA ASP A 28 -12.77 0.93 6.93
C ASP A 28 -12.24 -0.41 6.39
N PHE A 29 -12.26 -0.54 5.06
CA PHE A 29 -11.75 -1.69 4.32
C PHE A 29 -10.96 -1.23 3.10
N VAL A 30 -9.89 -1.95 2.80
CA VAL A 30 -9.03 -1.71 1.65
C VAL A 30 -8.85 -3.01 0.88
N SER A 31 -9.12 -2.96 -0.42
CA SER A 31 -9.05 -4.14 -1.29
C SER A 31 -8.00 -3.92 -2.39
N PHE A 32 -7.14 -4.91 -2.57
CA PHE A 32 -6.02 -4.86 -3.52
C PHE A 32 -5.67 -6.25 -4.06
N HIS A 33 -4.91 -6.28 -5.16
CA HIS A 33 -4.46 -7.52 -5.78
C HIS A 33 -3.23 -8.10 -5.06
N PRO A 34 -3.23 -9.38 -4.65
CA PRO A 34 -2.11 -10.00 -3.93
C PRO A 34 -1.00 -10.43 -4.91
N ASN A 35 -0.39 -9.48 -5.60
CA ASN A 35 0.60 -9.68 -6.67
C ASN A 35 0.08 -10.38 -7.94
N VAL A 36 -1.17 -10.83 -7.97
CA VAL A 36 -1.87 -11.37 -9.14
C VAL A 36 -3.21 -10.68 -9.33
N ASN A 37 -3.50 -10.24 -10.55
CA ASN A 37 -4.70 -9.43 -10.84
C ASN A 37 -6.00 -10.27 -10.95
N THR A 38 -5.91 -11.60 -10.84
CA THR A 38 -7.06 -12.50 -10.90
C THR A 38 -7.73 -12.71 -9.55
N GLU A 39 -7.12 -12.21 -8.47
CA GLU A 39 -7.60 -12.36 -7.10
C GLU A 39 -7.67 -11.01 -6.41
N THR A 40 -8.52 -10.89 -5.40
CA THR A 40 -8.65 -9.68 -4.58
C THR A 40 -8.52 -10.07 -3.11
N LEU A 41 -7.62 -9.40 -2.40
CA LEU A 41 -7.49 -9.48 -0.96
C LEU A 41 -8.11 -8.23 -0.35
N GLU A 42 -9.00 -8.42 0.62
CA GLU A 42 -9.57 -7.35 1.41
C GLU A 42 -9.01 -7.40 2.83
N LEU A 43 -8.57 -6.25 3.33
CA LEU A 43 -8.13 -6.07 4.71
C LEU A 43 -8.97 -4.99 5.39
N SER A 44 -9.15 -5.12 6.69
CA SER A 44 -9.58 -3.98 7.49
C SER A 44 -8.56 -2.84 7.35
N GLY A 45 -9.01 -1.58 7.43
CA GLY A 45 -8.11 -0.43 7.37
C GLY A 45 -6.98 -0.53 8.39
N LYS A 46 -7.28 -1.01 9.60
CA LYS A 46 -6.28 -1.24 10.66
C LYS A 46 -5.23 -2.28 10.27
N ASP A 47 -5.63 -3.39 9.64
CA ASP A 47 -4.69 -4.43 9.24
C ASP A 47 -3.91 -4.03 7.98
N PHE A 48 -4.51 -3.24 7.10
CA PHE A 48 -3.82 -2.60 5.99
C PHE A 48 -2.72 -1.65 6.48
N GLN A 49 -3.01 -0.78 7.46
CA GLN A 49 -2.02 0.10 8.06
C GLN A 49 -0.87 -0.70 8.70
N LYS A 50 -1.18 -1.74 9.48
CA LYS A 50 -0.16 -2.64 10.05
C LYS A 50 0.68 -3.30 8.96
N TYR A 51 0.04 -3.76 7.88
CA TYR A 51 0.72 -4.37 6.75
C TYR A 51 1.73 -3.39 6.13
N ILE A 52 1.31 -2.18 5.78
CA ILE A 52 2.19 -1.15 5.20
C ILE A 52 3.35 -0.81 6.13
N LEU A 53 3.09 -0.61 7.42
CA LEU A 53 4.14 -0.30 8.41
C LEU A 53 5.12 -1.47 8.61
N SER A 54 4.66 -2.72 8.44
CA SER A 54 5.52 -3.91 8.55
C SER A 54 6.54 -4.04 7.42
N LEU A 55 6.28 -3.43 6.26
CA LEU A 55 7.21 -3.42 5.13
C LEU A 55 8.51 -2.65 5.46
N LYS A 56 8.45 -1.76 6.46
CA LYS A 56 9.55 -0.86 6.88
C LYS A 56 10.12 -0.09 5.68
N ASN A 57 9.25 0.27 4.73
CA ASN A 57 9.52 1.23 3.66
C ASN A 57 9.17 2.63 4.15
N LYS A 58 9.74 3.67 3.54
CA LYS A 58 9.24 5.04 3.76
C LYS A 58 7.80 5.10 3.29
N CYS A 59 6.90 5.62 4.12
CA CYS A 59 5.49 5.77 3.80
C CYS A 59 5.07 7.23 4.03
N GLU A 60 4.37 7.81 3.08
CA GLU A 60 3.80 9.15 3.16
C GLU A 60 2.30 9.06 2.87
N VAL A 61 1.50 9.69 3.73
CA VAL A 61 0.06 9.81 3.55
C VAL A 61 -0.23 11.26 3.19
N MET A 62 -0.95 11.48 2.09
CA MET A 62 -1.26 12.82 1.59
C MET A 62 -2.61 12.85 0.88
N GLU A 63 -3.21 14.04 0.80
CA GLU A 63 -4.36 14.31 -0.07
C GLU A 63 -3.87 14.32 -1.53
N LEU A 64 -4.48 13.52 -2.41
CA LEU A 64 -4.05 13.32 -3.82
C LEU A 64 -5.09 13.74 -4.85
#